data_AF-A0A0Q7QHA9-F1
#
_entry.id   AF-A0A0Q7QHA9-F1
#
_cell.length_a   1.000
_cell.length_b   1.000
_cell.length_c   1.000
_cell.angle_alpha   90.00
_cell.angle_beta   90.00
_cell.angle_gamma   90.00
#
_symmetry.space_group_name_H-M   'P 1'
#
loop_
_entity.id
_entity.type
_entity.pdbx_description
1 polymer ?
#
loop_
_entity_poly.entity_id
_entity_poly.type
_entity_poly.pdbx_seq_one_letter_code
_entity_poly.pdbx_strand_id
1 'polypeptide(L)'
;MAENISDNTPQGTSQHTAGAFDIRNLIGGLIGVYGIILTLLGLFNASDEELARGDGLNINLWAGLGMLVVGIGFITWARLRPVVVPSDPEQES
;
A
#
# COMPACT_ATOMS: atom_id res chain seq x y z
N MET A 1 49.90 14.97 -31.60
CA MET A 1 49.54 13.86 -30.70
C MET A 1 49.06 14.50 -29.41
N ALA A 2 47.77 14.78 -29.31
CA ALA A 2 47.15 15.43 -28.15
C ALA A 2 46.30 14.38 -27.41
N GLU A 3 46.52 14.31 -26.10
CA GLU A 3 45.91 13.39 -25.15
C GLU A 3 44.39 13.58 -25.11
N ASN A 4 43.65 12.52 -25.42
CA ASN A 4 42.19 12.49 -25.32
C ASN A 4 41.84 12.28 -23.84
N ILE A 5 41.56 13.38 -23.13
CA ILE A 5 41.12 13.35 -21.74
C ILE A 5 39.70 12.76 -21.72
N SER A 6 39.61 11.47 -21.38
CA SER A 6 38.34 10.87 -20.97
C SER A 6 37.94 11.46 -19.63
N ASP A 7 36.99 12.40 -19.66
CA ASP A 7 36.25 12.81 -18.47
C ASP A 7 35.41 11.62 -17.97
N ASN A 8 36.04 10.79 -17.14
CA ASN A 8 35.35 9.73 -16.41
C ASN A 8 34.75 10.33 -15.13
N THR A 9 33.70 11.13 -15.31
CA THR A 9 32.91 11.62 -14.19
C THR A 9 31.93 10.50 -13.81
N PRO A 10 32.01 9.89 -12.63
CA PRO A 10 31.03 8.91 -12.20
C PRO A 10 29.69 9.61 -11.99
N GLN A 11 28.81 9.52 -12.99
CA GLN A 11 27.43 9.99 -12.88
C GLN A 11 26.74 9.10 -11.85
N GLY A 12 26.50 9.67 -10.67
CA GLY A 12 25.79 8.99 -9.58
C GLY A 12 24.42 8.54 -10.07
N THR A 13 24.23 7.22 -10.12
CA THR A 13 22.95 6.58 -10.42
C THR A 13 21.90 7.05 -9.42
N SER A 14 21.04 7.98 -9.83
CA SER A 14 19.89 8.41 -9.05
C SER A 14 18.84 7.31 -9.10
N GLN A 15 18.91 6.38 -8.14
CA GLN A 15 17.90 5.34 -7.97
C GLN A 15 16.56 5.98 -7.64
N HIS A 16 15.72 6.20 -8.66
CA HIS A 16 14.41 6.79 -8.49
C HIS A 16 13.46 5.70 -7.99
N THR A 17 13.31 5.63 -6.67
CA THR A 17 12.36 4.71 -6.05
C THR A 17 10.97 5.10 -6.53
N ALA A 18 10.29 4.27 -7.33
CA ALA A 18 8.86 4.42 -7.61
C ALA A 18 7.99 4.12 -6.36
N GLY A 19 8.55 4.30 -5.16
CA GLY A 19 8.09 3.71 -3.90
C GLY A 19 6.81 4.33 -3.35
N ALA A 20 6.40 5.48 -3.87
CA ALA A 20 5.12 6.08 -3.51
C ALA A 20 3.92 5.39 -4.20
N PHE A 21 4.14 4.63 -5.28
CA PHE A 21 3.10 3.97 -6.07
C PHE A 21 3.16 2.43 -5.97
N ASP A 22 3.49 1.90 -4.79
CA ASP A 22 3.30 0.46 -4.53
C ASP A 22 1.80 0.16 -4.42
N ILE A 23 1.29 -0.73 -5.27
CA ILE A 23 -0.11 -1.15 -5.28
C ILE A 23 -0.55 -1.70 -3.91
N ARG A 24 0.36 -2.27 -3.12
CA ARG A 24 0.08 -2.78 -1.78
C ARG A 24 -0.28 -1.67 -0.80
N ASN A 25 0.31 -0.49 -0.94
CA ASN A 25 -0.06 0.67 -0.13
C ASN A 25 -1.43 1.22 -0.52
N LEU A 26 -1.73 1.28 -1.83
CA LEU A 26 -3.04 1.72 -2.32
C LEU A 26 -4.16 0.78 -1.85
N ILE A 27 -3.99 -0.52 -2.10
CA ILE A 27 -4.97 -1.54 -1.71
C ILE A 27 -5.09 -1.60 -0.19
N GLY A 28 -3.96 -1.67 0.53
CA GLY A 28 -3.95 -1.73 1.99
C GLY A 28 -4.59 -0.50 2.64
N GLY A 29 -4.31 0.69 2.10
CA GLY A 29 -4.92 1.94 2.56
C GLY A 29 -6.43 1.97 2.30
N LEU A 30 -6.87 1.58 1.10
CA LEU A 30 -8.29 1.55 0.76
C LEU A 30 -9.07 0.56 1.64
N ILE A 31 -8.55 -0.66 1.78
CA ILE A 31 -9.12 -1.68 2.67
C ILE A 31 -9.15 -1.14 4.11
N GLY A 32 -8.08 -0.51 4.58
CA GLY A 32 -8.00 0.06 5.92
C GLY A 32 -9.06 1.13 6.17
N VAL A 33 -9.22 2.09 5.26
CA VAL A 33 -10.23 3.16 5.38
C VAL A 33 -11.65 2.58 5.41
N TYR A 34 -11.98 1.65 4.49
CA TYR A 34 -13.27 0.97 4.53
C TYR A 34 -13.47 0.16 5.81
N GLY A 35 -12.42 -0.52 6.29
CA GLY A 35 -12.44 -1.25 7.55
C GLY A 35 -12.75 -0.35 8.75
N ILE A 36 -12.17 0.85 8.80
CA ILE A 36 -12.49 1.86 9.83
C ILE A 36 -13.97 2.25 9.73
N ILE A 37 -14.46 2.59 8.54
CA ILE A 37 -15.86 2.99 8.33
C ILE A 37 -16.81 1.89 8.82
N LEU A 38 -16.60 0.64 8.42
CA LEU A 38 -17.45 -0.48 8.81
C LEU A 38 -17.35 -0.78 10.32
N THR A 39 -16.17 -0.65 10.92
CA THR A 39 -16.00 -0.80 12.37
C THR A 39 -16.78 0.28 13.13
N LEU A 40 -16.74 1.53 12.66
CA LEU A 40 -17.49 2.64 13.27
C LEU A 40 -19.00 2.47 13.09
N LEU A 41 -19.46 2.05 11.91
CA LEU A 41 -20.87 1.70 11.67
C LEU A 41 -21.30 0.54 12.58
N GLY A 42 -20.48 -0.49 12.70
CA GLY A 42 -20.75 -1.60 13.62
C GLY A 42 -20.81 -1.15 15.08
N LEU A 43 -19.95 -0.22 15.51
CA LEU A 43 -19.88 0.21 16.91
C LEU A 43 -20.99 1.20 17.28
N PHE A 44 -21.32 2.14 16.39
CA PHE A 44 -22.23 3.25 16.68
C PHE A 44 -23.60 3.12 16.03
N ASN A 45 -23.76 2.25 15.04
CA ASN A 45 -24.98 2.04 14.29
C ASN A 45 -25.33 0.54 14.22
N ALA A 46 -25.49 -0.09 15.38
CA ALA A 46 -25.95 -1.48 15.49
C ALA A 46 -27.47 -1.51 15.68
N SER A 47 -28.22 -1.43 14.58
CA SER A 47 -29.69 -1.53 14.64
C SER A 47 -30.17 -2.98 14.73
N ASP A 48 -31.36 -3.20 15.30
CA ASP A 48 -31.98 -4.54 15.39
C ASP A 48 -32.19 -5.18 14.00
N GLU A 49 -32.45 -4.36 12.98
CA GLU A 49 -32.60 -4.81 11.59
C GLU A 49 -31.27 -5.35 11.02
N GLU A 50 -30.15 -4.70 11.32
CA GLU A 50 -28.82 -5.15 10.90
C GLU A 50 -28.38 -6.40 11.65
N LEU A 51 -28.69 -6.50 12.95
CA LEU A 51 -28.41 -7.70 13.75
C LEU A 51 -29.25 -8.89 13.28
N ALA A 52 -30.53 -8.68 12.95
CA ALA A 52 -31.39 -9.73 12.40
C ALA A 52 -30.84 -10.29 11.08
N ARG A 53 -30.20 -9.45 10.27
CA ARG A 53 -29.54 -9.86 9.02
C ARG A 53 -28.32 -10.76 9.24
N GLY A 54 -27.70 -10.68 10.41
CA GLY A 54 -26.53 -11.45 10.81
C GLY A 54 -26.79 -12.51 11.87
N ASP A 55 -28.04 -12.93 12.07
CA ASP A 55 -28.41 -13.91 13.12
C ASP A 55 -27.96 -13.45 14.53
N GLY A 56 -28.17 -12.17 14.81
CA GLY A 56 -27.73 -11.51 16.06
C GLY A 56 -26.27 -11.04 16.03
N LEU A 57 -25.51 -11.31 14.97
CA LEU A 57 -24.14 -10.82 14.82
C LEU A 57 -24.09 -9.50 14.06
N ASN A 58 -23.23 -8.59 14.52
CA ASN A 58 -22.97 -7.34 13.83
C ASN A 58 -21.99 -7.57 12.67
N ILE A 59 -22.55 -7.77 11.47
CA ILE A 59 -21.77 -8.05 10.25
C ILE A 59 -20.79 -6.92 9.93
N ASN A 60 -21.22 -5.65 10.08
CA ASN A 60 -20.38 -4.49 9.81
C ASN A 60 -19.14 -4.49 10.70
N LEU A 61 -19.30 -4.80 12.00
CA LEU A 61 -18.20 -4.84 12.95
C LEU A 61 -17.19 -5.95 12.62
N TRP A 62 -17.66 -7.17 12.37
CA TRP A 62 -16.78 -8.31 12.05
C TRP A 62 -16.07 -8.13 10.71
N ALA A 63 -16.78 -7.65 9.69
CA ALA A 63 -16.21 -7.33 8.39
C ALA A 63 -15.16 -6.22 8.51
N GLY A 64 -15.49 -5.14 9.23
CA GLY A 64 -14.58 -4.03 9.50
C GLY A 64 -13.30 -4.48 10.20
N LEU A 65 -13.41 -5.29 11.26
CA LEU A 65 -12.26 -5.82 11.98
C LEU A 65 -11.40 -6.73 11.11
N GLY A 66 -12.00 -7.59 10.28
CA GLY A 66 -11.28 -8.41 9.32
C GLY A 66 -10.52 -7.56 8.29
N MET A 67 -11.17 -6.53 7.74
CA MET A 67 -10.53 -5.59 6.82
C MET A 67 -9.37 -4.84 7.47
N LEU A 68 -9.49 -4.40 8.73
CA LEU A 68 -8.41 -3.75 9.45
C LEU A 68 -7.19 -4.65 9.59
N VAL A 69 -7.38 -5.93 9.96
CA VAL A 69 -6.29 -6.90 10.06
C VAL A 69 -5.59 -7.08 8.70
N VAL A 70 -6.36 -7.24 7.62
CA VAL A 70 -5.80 -7.40 6.27
C VAL A 70 -5.08 -6.13 5.80
N GLY A 71 -5.68 -4.96 5.99
CA GLY A 71 -5.09 -3.66 5.61
C GLY A 71 -3.78 -3.39 6.33
N ILE A 72 -3.72 -3.64 7.64
CA ILE A 72 -2.49 -3.57 8.43
C ILE A 72 -1.46 -4.55 7.89
N GLY A 73 -1.84 -5.80 7.61
CA GLY A 73 -0.96 -6.80 7.02
C GLY A 73 -0.33 -6.34 5.69
N PHE A 74 -1.12 -5.74 4.79
CA PHE A 74 -0.64 -5.20 3.52
C PHE A 74 0.37 -4.06 3.71
N ILE A 75 0.06 -3.11 4.59
CA ILE A 75 0.93 -1.98 4.89
C ILE A 75 2.24 -2.46 5.51
N THR A 76 2.17 -3.38 6.49
CA THR A 76 3.35 -3.99 7.11
C THR A 76 4.19 -4.73 6.07
N TRP A 77 3.57 -5.49 5.18
CA TRP A 77 4.29 -6.22 4.14
C TRP A 77 4.96 -5.29 3.12
N ALA A 78 4.27 -4.24 2.65
CA ALA A 78 4.85 -3.24 1.76
C ALA A 78 6.07 -2.56 2.41
N ARG A 79 5.98 -2.27 3.71
CA ARG A 79 7.06 -1.66 4.49
C ARG A 79 8.26 -2.60 4.72
N LEU A 80 8.01 -3.91 4.85
CA LEU A 80 9.05 -4.93 4.98
C LEU A 80 9.72 -5.30 3.65
N ARG A 81 9.02 -5.14 2.51
CA ARG A 81 9.54 -5.47 1.17
C ARG A 81 9.26 -4.33 0.18
N PRO A 82 9.99 -3.21 0.26
CA PRO A 82 9.79 -2.09 -0.66
C PRO A 82 10.17 -2.47 -2.11
N VAL A 83 9.38 -2.03 -3.09
CA VAL A 83 9.71 -2.18 -4.52
C VAL A 83 10.74 -1.12 -4.90
N VAL A 84 11.91 -1.57 -5.36
CA VAL A 84 12.94 -0.71 -5.96
C VAL A 84 12.81 -0.83 -7.47
N VAL A 85 12.62 0.29 -8.16
CA VAL A 85 12.64 0.33 -9.62
C VAL A 85 14.05 0.74 -10.03
N PRO A 86 14.78 -0.10 -10.78
CA PRO A 86 16.05 0.29 -11.37
C PRO A 86 15.81 1.40 -12.40
N SER A 87 16.61 2.46 -12.35
CA SER A 87 16.70 3.44 -13.43
C SER A 87 17.48 2.79 -14.58
N ASP A 88 16.82 2.48 -15.70
CA ASP A 88 17.51 2.03 -16.91
C ASP A 88 18.48 3.13 -17.38
N PRO A 89 19.80 2.86 -17.47
CA PRO A 89 20.67 3.70 -18.25
C PRO A 89 20.33 3.48 -19.72
N GLU A 90 19.96 4.56 -20.38
CA GLU A 90 19.94 4.78 -21.83
C GLU A 90 20.26 3.54 -22.68
N GLN A 91 19.21 2.96 -23.29
CA GLN A 91 19.37 2.14 -24.48
C GLN A 91 19.92 3.05 -25.60
N GLU A 92 21.25 3.16 -25.71
CA GLU A 92 21.90 3.67 -26.91
C GLU A 92 21.69 2.64 -28.05
N SER A 93 20.91 3.04 -29.06
CA SER A 93 20.86 2.41 -30.39
C SER A 93 21.18 3.42 -31.48
#